data_AF-U1MQI7-F1
#
_entry.id   AF-U1MQI7-F1
#
_cell.length_a   1.000
_cell.length_b   1.000
_cell.length_c   1.000
_cell.angle_alpha   90.00
_cell.angle_beta   90.00
_cell.angle_gamma   90.00
#
_symmetry.space_group_name_H-M   'P 1'
#
loop_
_entity.id
_entity.type
_entity.pdbx_description
1 polymer ?
#
loop_
_entity_poly.entity_id
_entity_poly.type
_entity_poly.pdbx_seq_one_letter_code
_entity_poly.pdbx_strand_id
1 'polypeptide(L)'
;MTIRPAVVPNSVFDARASYAIMSDNEANEEASPGADDLRDRNVHGEPLQPCGRDPETGYLRDGHCRNLRRDPGRHEVCAVLTQEFLEYSKAQGNDLTTPRPSLNFPGLTPGDRWCLCVPRWAEAHEADCAPPVVLDATSEAVIDDIPLSTLESYAAEEWGDLP
;
A
#
# COMPACT_ATOMS: atom_id res chain seq x y z
N MET A 1 20.18 55.77 57.22
CA MET A 1 19.67 54.42 56.91
C MET A 1 19.64 54.32 55.39
N THR A 2 20.69 53.89 54.67
CA THR A 2 21.70 52.83 54.95
C THR A 2 21.06 51.44 54.85
N ILE A 3 21.48 50.47 54.03
CA ILE A 3 22.40 50.41 52.86
C ILE A 3 22.00 49.15 52.03
N ARG A 4 22.44 49.00 50.76
CA ARG A 4 22.26 47.76 49.91
C ARG A 4 23.37 46.71 50.28
N PRO A 5 23.77 45.70 49.46
CA PRO A 5 23.17 44.96 48.34
C PRO A 5 23.25 43.41 48.52
N ALA A 6 23.04 42.65 47.44
CA ALA A 6 23.21 41.19 47.38
C ALA A 6 24.67 40.74 47.16
N VAL A 7 24.98 39.45 47.44
CA VAL A 7 26.23 38.76 47.10
C VAL A 7 25.97 37.29 46.73
N VAL A 8 26.72 36.77 45.75
CA VAL A 8 26.92 35.34 45.43
C VAL A 8 28.43 35.02 45.45
N PRO A 9 28.83 33.79 45.84
CA PRO A 9 29.72 32.96 45.01
C PRO A 9 29.33 31.44 45.08
N ASN A 10 29.57 30.52 44.13
CA ASN A 10 30.59 30.26 43.07
C ASN A 10 31.72 29.26 43.47
N SER A 11 32.01 28.27 42.59
CA SER A 11 33.20 27.35 42.57
C SER A 11 33.34 26.21 43.62
N VAL A 12 34.01 25.03 43.44
CA VAL A 12 34.37 24.09 42.32
C VAL A 12 34.92 22.73 42.89
N PHE A 13 35.00 21.64 42.07
CA PHE A 13 35.90 20.43 42.18
C PHE A 13 35.72 19.42 43.35
N ASP A 14 36.02 18.10 43.32
CA ASP A 14 36.47 17.09 42.32
C ASP A 14 36.18 15.62 42.81
N ALA A 15 36.56 14.60 42.01
CA ALA A 15 37.09 13.26 42.39
C ALA A 15 36.19 11.98 42.41
N ARG A 16 36.00 11.42 41.20
CA ARG A 16 36.12 10.00 40.76
C ARG A 16 36.25 8.85 41.79
N ALA A 17 35.37 7.84 41.66
CA ALA A 17 35.65 6.38 41.56
C ALA A 17 34.31 5.60 41.58
N SER A 18 34.08 4.42 41.01
CA SER A 18 34.63 3.60 39.92
C SER A 18 33.84 2.27 39.98
N TYR A 19 33.20 1.89 38.87
CA TYR A 19 32.99 0.50 38.43
C TYR A 19 32.35 -0.57 39.37
N ALA A 20 31.15 -1.00 39.00
CA ALA A 20 30.76 -2.42 39.00
C ALA A 20 30.01 -2.69 37.68
N ILE A 21 30.23 -3.85 37.06
CA ILE A 21 29.85 -4.14 35.67
C ILE A 21 28.86 -5.32 35.60
N MET A 22 28.03 -5.34 34.56
CA MET A 22 27.23 -6.46 34.02
C MET A 22 26.31 -7.26 34.97
N SER A 23 25.03 -7.25 34.62
CA SER A 23 24.44 -8.47 34.07
C SER A 23 23.43 -8.09 33.00
N ASP A 24 23.65 -8.56 31.79
CA ASP A 24 22.82 -8.24 30.63
C ASP A 24 21.48 -8.98 30.72
N ASN A 25 20.41 -8.31 30.31
CA ASN A 25 19.23 -8.99 29.78
C ASN A 25 18.61 -8.09 28.71
N GLU A 26 19.28 -8.05 27.55
CA GLU A 26 18.85 -7.33 26.36
C GLU A 26 17.58 -7.96 25.77
N ALA A 27 16.42 -7.59 26.33
CA ALA A 27 15.17 -7.63 25.58
C ALA A 27 15.20 -6.47 24.58
N ASN A 28 15.84 -6.72 23.45
CA ASN A 28 16.03 -5.80 22.35
C ASN A 28 14.67 -5.40 21.74
N GLU A 29 14.06 -4.32 22.23
CA GLU A 29 12.96 -3.63 21.54
C GLU A 29 13.52 -2.92 20.30
N GLU A 30 13.83 -3.72 19.27
CA GLU A 30 14.18 -3.19 17.96
C GLU A 30 13.03 -2.34 17.45
N ALA A 31 13.35 -1.09 17.10
CA ALA A 31 12.42 -0.20 16.43
C ALA A 31 12.03 -0.82 15.07
N SER A 32 10.86 -1.47 15.05
CA SER A 32 10.39 -2.22 13.88
C SER A 32 10.33 -1.30 12.64
N PRO A 33 10.91 -1.71 11.50
CA PRO A 33 11.08 -0.83 10.36
C PRO A 33 9.75 -0.61 9.62
N GLY A 34 9.23 0.61 9.69
CA GLY A 34 8.16 1.09 8.78
C GLY A 34 6.75 1.17 9.36
N ALA A 35 6.55 1.91 10.44
CA ALA A 35 5.22 2.18 11.03
C ALA A 35 4.35 3.18 10.22
N ASP A 36 4.32 3.05 8.88
CA ASP A 36 3.56 3.92 7.97
C ASP A 36 3.02 3.18 6.72
N ASP A 37 3.03 1.84 6.74
CA ASP A 37 2.16 1.03 5.88
C ASP A 37 0.78 0.97 6.58
N LEU A 38 -0.24 1.59 5.97
CA LEU A 38 -1.57 1.69 6.57
C LEU A 38 -2.25 0.31 6.52
N ARG A 39 -1.99 -0.51 7.56
CA ARG A 39 -2.60 -1.84 7.86
C ARG A 39 -3.46 -2.37 6.72
N ASP A 40 -2.91 -3.24 5.88
CA ASP A 40 -3.55 -3.73 4.66
C ASP A 40 -4.94 -4.31 4.93
N ARG A 41 -5.97 -3.50 4.71
CA ARG A 41 -7.37 -3.88 4.81
C ARG A 41 -8.01 -3.76 3.43
N ASN A 42 -8.94 -4.66 3.17
CA ASN A 42 -9.77 -4.62 1.98
C ASN A 42 -10.95 -3.67 2.17
N VAL A 43 -11.76 -3.48 1.12
CA VAL A 43 -12.95 -2.60 1.12
C VAL A 43 -14.00 -2.92 2.18
N HIS A 44 -13.97 -4.10 2.79
CA HIS A 44 -14.86 -4.50 3.89
C HIS A 44 -14.24 -4.27 5.28
N GLY A 45 -12.98 -3.82 5.36
CA GLY A 45 -12.22 -3.68 6.60
C GLY A 45 -11.57 -4.97 7.10
N GLU A 46 -11.63 -6.06 6.32
CA GLU A 46 -10.98 -7.34 6.62
C GLU A 46 -9.53 -7.37 6.07
N PRO A 47 -8.67 -8.32 6.46
CA PRO A 47 -7.29 -8.39 5.96
C PRO A 47 -7.21 -8.51 4.43
N LEU A 48 -6.38 -7.66 3.80
CA LEU A 48 -6.22 -7.63 2.34
C LEU A 48 -5.69 -8.96 1.78
N GLN A 49 -6.46 -9.58 0.89
CA GLN A 49 -6.07 -10.83 0.24
C GLN A 49 -5.10 -10.60 -0.94
N PRO A 50 -4.32 -11.63 -1.35
CA PRO A 50 -3.52 -11.55 -2.56
C PRO A 50 -4.40 -11.39 -3.81
N CYS A 51 -4.05 -10.44 -4.68
CA CYS A 51 -4.73 -10.22 -5.96
C CYS A 51 -4.30 -11.24 -7.02
N GLY A 52 -2.99 -11.40 -7.25
CA GLY A 52 -2.43 -12.27 -8.29
C GLY A 52 -0.93 -12.54 -8.12
N ARG A 53 -0.50 -13.77 -8.38
CA ARG A 53 0.90 -14.22 -8.30
C ARG A 53 1.49 -14.74 -9.62
N ASP A 54 0.62 -15.11 -10.56
CA ASP A 54 0.99 -15.46 -11.93
C ASP A 54 -0.09 -14.86 -12.86
N PRO A 55 0.16 -13.69 -13.48
CA PRO A 55 1.34 -12.85 -13.32
C PRO A 55 1.41 -12.17 -11.94
N GLU A 56 2.63 -11.94 -11.43
CA GLU A 56 2.82 -11.26 -10.13
C GLU A 56 2.50 -9.76 -10.22
N THR A 57 1.49 -9.34 -9.46
CA THR A 57 0.95 -7.97 -9.50
C THR A 57 1.34 -7.13 -8.28
N GLY A 58 0.71 -5.96 -8.13
CA GLY A 58 1.01 -4.98 -7.09
C GLY A 58 2.15 -4.05 -7.45
N TYR A 59 2.14 -2.82 -6.91
CA TYR A 59 3.21 -1.84 -7.13
C TYR A 59 4.58 -2.35 -6.69
N LEU A 60 4.62 -3.17 -5.62
CA LEU A 60 5.85 -3.77 -5.09
C LEU A 60 6.25 -5.09 -5.75
N ARG A 61 5.42 -5.63 -6.65
CA ARG A 61 5.53 -7.02 -7.15
C ARG A 61 5.58 -8.01 -5.99
N ASP A 62 4.54 -7.95 -5.15
CA ASP A 62 4.31 -8.84 -4.01
C ASP A 62 2.93 -9.53 -4.07
N GLY A 63 2.18 -9.29 -5.15
CA GLY A 63 0.84 -9.79 -5.40
C GLY A 63 -0.30 -9.04 -4.70
N HIS A 64 -0.06 -7.92 -4.01
CA HIS A 64 -1.08 -7.20 -3.23
C HIS A 64 -1.31 -5.76 -3.74
N CYS A 65 -2.57 -5.31 -3.70
CA CYS A 65 -2.95 -3.96 -4.13
C CYS A 65 -2.93 -2.98 -2.95
N ARG A 66 -1.75 -2.78 -2.35
CA ARG A 66 -1.55 -2.00 -1.12
C ARG A 66 -1.72 -0.48 -1.33
N ASN A 67 -2.29 0.21 -0.34
CA ASN A 67 -2.21 1.68 -0.27
C ASN A 67 -0.81 2.09 0.20
N LEU A 68 -0.01 2.66 -0.71
CA LEU A 68 1.39 3.01 -0.45
C LEU A 68 1.62 4.49 -0.72
N ARG A 69 2.08 5.25 0.29
CA ARG A 69 2.43 6.67 0.11
C ARG A 69 3.43 6.96 -1.03
N ARG A 70 4.23 5.96 -1.41
CA ARG A 70 5.23 6.02 -2.49
C ARG A 70 4.71 5.64 -3.88
N ASP A 71 3.46 5.17 -3.99
CA ASP A 71 2.85 4.84 -5.26
C ASP A 71 1.92 5.98 -5.74
N PRO A 72 2.40 6.89 -6.61
CA PRO A 72 1.57 7.97 -7.14
C PRO A 72 0.49 7.46 -8.11
N GLY A 73 0.57 6.21 -8.58
CA GLY A 73 -0.45 5.59 -9.42
C GLY A 73 -1.62 5.02 -8.61
N ARG A 74 -1.42 4.74 -7.32
CA ARG A 74 -2.40 4.09 -6.44
C ARG A 74 -2.92 2.79 -7.02
N HIS A 75 -2.04 1.80 -7.17
CA HIS A 75 -2.37 0.45 -7.67
C HIS A 75 -3.10 -0.37 -6.60
N GLU A 76 -4.30 0.10 -6.26
CA GLU A 76 -5.07 -0.30 -5.08
C GLU A 76 -6.33 -1.11 -5.42
N VAL A 77 -6.73 -1.15 -6.70
CA VAL A 77 -7.90 -1.90 -7.19
C VAL A 77 -7.48 -3.24 -7.78
N CYS A 78 -7.86 -4.36 -7.16
CA CYS A 78 -7.66 -5.67 -7.78
C CYS A 78 -8.79 -5.95 -8.78
N ALA A 79 -8.47 -6.02 -10.07
CA ALA A 79 -9.44 -6.27 -11.12
C ALA A 79 -9.15 -7.54 -11.93
N VAL A 80 -10.20 -8.21 -12.38
CA VAL A 80 -10.16 -9.30 -13.37
C VAL A 80 -10.29 -8.66 -14.75
N LEU A 81 -9.22 -8.67 -15.54
CA LEU A 81 -9.16 -7.89 -16.76
C LEU A 81 -10.10 -8.45 -17.84
N THR A 82 -10.79 -7.55 -18.55
CA THR A 82 -11.65 -7.89 -19.69
C THR A 82 -11.00 -7.43 -21.00
N GLN A 83 -11.40 -8.02 -22.13
CA GLN A 83 -10.93 -7.58 -23.45
C GLN A 83 -11.28 -6.10 -23.71
N GLU A 84 -12.51 -5.72 -23.37
CA GLU A 84 -13.02 -4.36 -23.47
C GLU A 84 -12.21 -3.35 -22.65
N PHE A 85 -11.92 -3.67 -21.39
CA PHE A 85 -11.05 -2.81 -20.57
C PHE A 85 -9.63 -2.70 -21.16
N LEU A 86 -9.04 -3.81 -21.62
CA LEU A 86 -7.69 -3.80 -22.18
C LEU A 86 -7.59 -2.94 -23.46
N GLU A 87 -8.60 -3.01 -24.33
CA GLU A 87 -8.70 -2.17 -25.53
C GLU A 87 -8.93 -0.70 -25.16
N TYR A 88 -9.86 -0.42 -24.26
CA TYR A 88 -10.15 0.92 -23.76
C TYR A 88 -8.91 1.56 -23.11
N SER A 89 -8.28 0.87 -22.15
CA SER A 89 -7.13 1.39 -21.41
C SER A 89 -5.95 1.67 -22.35
N LYS A 90 -5.74 0.82 -23.35
CA LYS A 90 -4.75 1.04 -24.41
C LYS A 90 -5.07 2.28 -25.26
N ALA A 91 -6.33 2.53 -25.59
CA ALA A 91 -6.76 3.74 -26.29
C ALA A 91 -6.55 5.02 -25.44
N GLN A 92 -6.69 4.95 -24.11
CA GLN A 92 -6.36 6.04 -23.18
C GLN A 92 -4.85 6.14 -22.83
N GLY A 93 -4.00 5.48 -23.61
CA GLY A 93 -2.53 5.52 -23.47
C GLY A 93 -1.95 4.62 -22.37
N ASN A 94 -2.76 3.80 -21.71
CA ASN A 94 -2.35 2.83 -20.70
C ASN A 94 -2.30 1.41 -21.29
N ASP A 95 -1.31 1.14 -22.16
CA ASP A 95 -1.16 -0.16 -22.81
C ASP A 95 -0.68 -1.25 -21.84
N LEU A 96 -1.63 -1.99 -21.27
CA LEU A 96 -1.39 -3.17 -20.42
C LEU A 96 -1.19 -4.47 -21.21
N THR A 97 -1.37 -4.47 -22.54
CA THR A 97 -1.28 -5.69 -23.36
C THR A 97 0.13 -5.95 -23.89
N THR A 98 0.91 -4.91 -24.17
CA THR A 98 2.26 -5.06 -24.74
C THR A 98 3.27 -5.45 -23.66
N PRO A 99 3.99 -6.58 -23.80
CA PRO A 99 5.04 -6.99 -22.86
C PRO A 99 6.15 -5.96 -22.73
N ARG A 100 6.65 -5.72 -21.50
CA ARG A 100 7.77 -4.82 -21.21
C ARG A 100 8.78 -5.52 -20.30
N PRO A 101 9.66 -6.40 -20.83
CA PRO A 101 10.59 -7.19 -20.01
C PRO A 101 11.52 -6.35 -19.12
N SER A 102 11.90 -5.15 -19.56
CA SER A 102 12.71 -4.20 -18.77
C SER A 102 12.02 -3.67 -17.51
N LEU A 103 10.70 -3.85 -17.37
CA LEU A 103 9.89 -3.43 -16.23
C LEU A 103 9.28 -4.63 -15.47
N ASN A 104 9.77 -5.84 -15.74
CA ASN A 104 9.17 -7.10 -15.27
C ASN A 104 7.64 -7.12 -15.48
N PHE A 105 7.21 -6.82 -16.70
CA PHE A 105 5.81 -6.76 -17.09
C PHE A 105 5.55 -7.71 -18.27
N PRO A 106 4.75 -8.77 -18.10
CA PRO A 106 4.57 -9.80 -19.12
C PRO A 106 3.67 -9.36 -20.28
N GLY A 107 2.88 -8.30 -20.11
CA GLY A 107 1.70 -8.06 -20.94
C GLY A 107 0.54 -8.91 -20.44
N LEU A 108 -0.66 -8.32 -20.38
CA LEU A 108 -1.83 -8.92 -19.74
C LEU A 108 -2.92 -9.26 -20.77
N THR A 109 -3.75 -10.22 -20.38
CA THR A 109 -4.80 -10.86 -21.18
C THR A 109 -6.11 -10.91 -20.41
N PRO A 110 -7.27 -11.13 -21.08
CA PRO A 110 -8.54 -11.27 -20.40
C PRO A 110 -8.53 -12.45 -19.42
N GLY A 111 -8.99 -12.22 -18.19
CA GLY A 111 -8.96 -13.17 -17.08
C GLY A 111 -7.78 -13.00 -16.11
N ASP A 112 -6.72 -12.29 -16.49
CA ASP A 112 -5.62 -11.97 -15.57
C ASP A 112 -6.11 -11.09 -14.42
N ARG A 113 -5.59 -11.31 -13.21
CA ARG A 113 -5.82 -10.44 -12.06
C ARG A 113 -4.69 -9.43 -11.89
N TRP A 114 -5.05 -8.15 -11.83
CA TRP A 114 -4.06 -7.07 -11.75
C TRP A 114 -4.49 -5.92 -10.85
N CYS A 115 -3.52 -5.35 -10.13
CA CYS A 115 -3.70 -4.12 -9.36
C CYS A 115 -3.68 -2.92 -10.31
N LEU A 116 -4.85 -2.34 -10.57
CA LEU A 116 -5.04 -1.16 -11.38
C LEU A 116 -4.91 0.12 -10.54
N CYS A 117 -4.42 1.17 -11.17
CA CYS A 117 -4.48 2.53 -10.65
C CYS A 117 -5.95 2.92 -10.39
N VAL A 118 -6.29 3.39 -9.18
CA VAL A 118 -7.62 3.95 -8.86
C VAL A 118 -8.18 4.87 -9.97
N PRO A 119 -7.44 5.91 -10.44
CA PRO A 119 -7.96 6.79 -11.49
C PRO A 119 -8.19 6.10 -12.84
N ARG A 120 -7.49 4.99 -13.16
CA ARG A 120 -7.69 4.25 -14.41
C ARG A 120 -8.87 3.28 -14.36
N TRP A 121 -9.20 2.76 -13.18
CA TRP A 121 -10.45 2.03 -13.00
C TRP A 121 -11.65 2.99 -13.02
N ALA A 122 -11.55 4.14 -12.34
CA ALA A 122 -12.59 5.18 -12.36
C ALA A 122 -12.86 5.73 -13.78
N GLU A 123 -11.81 6.06 -14.54
CA GLU A 123 -11.89 6.48 -15.95
C GLU A 123 -12.62 5.42 -16.82
N ALA A 124 -12.32 4.13 -16.61
CA ALA A 124 -13.01 3.06 -17.32
C ALA A 124 -14.47 2.89 -16.88
N HIS A 125 -14.79 3.15 -15.61
CA HIS A 125 -16.16 3.10 -15.08
C HIS A 125 -17.04 4.22 -15.66
N GLU A 126 -16.51 5.45 -15.78
CA GLU A 126 -17.20 6.56 -16.45
C GLU A 126 -17.45 6.32 -17.95
N ALA A 127 -16.73 5.36 -18.55
CA ALA A 127 -16.85 4.97 -19.95
C ALA A 127 -17.61 3.65 -20.18
N ASP A 128 -18.25 3.10 -19.14
CA ASP A 128 -18.93 1.79 -19.15
C ASP A 128 -18.02 0.58 -19.50
N CYS A 129 -16.70 0.74 -19.43
CA CYS A 129 -15.68 -0.26 -19.77
C CYS A 129 -14.92 -0.81 -18.55
N ALA A 130 -15.42 -0.59 -17.32
CA ALA A 130 -14.72 -1.02 -16.11
C ALA A 130 -14.68 -2.56 -15.94
N PRO A 131 -13.51 -3.13 -15.60
CA PRO A 131 -13.37 -4.56 -15.36
C PRO A 131 -13.92 -4.95 -13.96
N PRO A 132 -14.40 -6.19 -13.78
CA PRO A 132 -14.84 -6.69 -12.48
C PRO A 132 -13.76 -6.61 -11.40
N VAL A 133 -14.17 -6.39 -10.15
CA VAL A 133 -13.31 -6.11 -8.99
C VAL A 133 -13.33 -7.28 -8.01
N VAL A 134 -12.14 -7.71 -7.56
CA VAL A 134 -12.00 -8.65 -6.44
C VAL A 134 -11.98 -7.81 -5.16
N LEU A 135 -13.13 -7.72 -4.49
CA LEU A 135 -13.31 -6.85 -3.31
C LEU A 135 -12.32 -7.19 -2.21
N ASP A 136 -12.15 -8.47 -1.87
CA ASP A 136 -11.29 -8.89 -0.76
C ASP A 136 -9.78 -8.65 -0.99
N ALA A 137 -9.38 -8.39 -2.24
CA ALA A 137 -8.01 -8.04 -2.65
C ALA A 137 -7.85 -6.57 -3.07
N THR A 138 -8.89 -5.75 -2.90
CA THR A 138 -8.91 -4.30 -3.21
C THR A 138 -8.80 -3.50 -1.92
N SER A 139 -7.90 -2.52 -1.85
CA SER A 139 -7.62 -1.75 -0.63
C SER A 139 -8.82 -0.93 -0.15
N GLU A 140 -8.99 -0.80 1.18
CA GLU A 140 -9.99 0.08 1.79
C GLU A 140 -9.91 1.54 1.29
N ALA A 141 -8.70 2.03 0.98
CA ALA A 141 -8.47 3.42 0.62
C ALA A 141 -9.02 3.80 -0.77
N VAL A 142 -9.47 2.81 -1.55
CA VAL A 142 -10.20 3.06 -2.80
C VAL A 142 -11.56 3.73 -2.55
N ILE A 143 -12.14 3.53 -1.36
CA ILE A 143 -13.48 4.05 -0.99
C ILE A 143 -13.50 5.59 -0.87
N ASP A 144 -12.34 6.22 -0.66
CA ASP A 144 -12.22 7.68 -0.64
C ASP A 144 -12.52 8.34 -2.02
N ASP A 145 -12.40 7.58 -3.12
CA ASP A 145 -12.59 8.04 -4.50
C ASP A 145 -13.77 7.35 -5.21
N ILE A 146 -13.98 6.05 -4.95
CA ILE A 146 -15.00 5.23 -5.61
C ILE A 146 -15.92 4.64 -4.53
N PRO A 147 -17.24 4.95 -4.53
CA PRO A 147 -18.16 4.43 -3.52
C PRO A 147 -18.15 2.90 -3.42
N LEU A 148 -18.20 2.36 -2.20
CA LEU A 148 -18.25 0.91 -1.96
C LEU A 148 -19.35 0.22 -2.78
N SER A 149 -20.56 0.81 -2.85
CA SER A 149 -21.67 0.27 -3.64
C SER A 149 -21.38 0.17 -5.13
N THR A 150 -20.52 1.04 -5.67
CA THR A 150 -20.05 0.98 -7.05
C THR A 150 -19.13 -0.22 -7.23
N LEU A 151 -18.14 -0.39 -6.33
CA LEU A 151 -17.25 -1.56 -6.35
C LEU A 151 -18.03 -2.88 -6.19
N GLU A 152 -19.00 -2.93 -5.26
CA GLU A 152 -19.89 -4.08 -5.04
C GLU A 152 -20.69 -4.44 -6.31
N SER A 153 -21.22 -3.45 -7.04
CA SER A 153 -21.92 -3.70 -8.32
C SER A 153 -21.03 -4.24 -9.44
N TYR A 154 -19.70 -4.11 -9.28
CA TYR A 154 -18.69 -4.65 -10.18
C TYR A 154 -17.96 -5.87 -9.57
N ALA A 155 -18.47 -6.44 -8.47
CA ALA A 155 -17.83 -7.59 -7.83
C ALA A 155 -17.66 -8.74 -8.82
N ALA A 156 -16.44 -9.26 -8.93
CA ALA A 156 -16.17 -10.46 -9.71
C ALA A 156 -16.93 -11.65 -9.09
N GLU A 157 -17.66 -12.41 -9.91
CA GLU A 157 -18.22 -13.70 -9.48
C GLU A 157 -17.11 -14.61 -8.95
N GLU A 158 -17.41 -15.43 -7.94
CA GLU A 158 -16.40 -16.15 -7.14
C GLU A 158 -15.35 -16.86 -8.00
N TRP A 159 -14.15 -16.27 -8.07
CA TRP A 159 -12.96 -16.94 -8.59
C TRP A 159 -12.41 -17.88 -7.51
N GLY A 160 -13.17 -18.94 -7.24
CA GLY A 160 -12.85 -19.96 -6.27
C GLY A 160 -11.50 -20.63 -6.56
N ASP A 161 -10.91 -21.20 -5.51
CA ASP A 161 -9.62 -21.88 -5.50
C ASP A 161 -9.32 -22.66 -6.79
N LEU A 162 -8.40 -22.12 -7.61
CA LEU A 162 -7.75 -22.95 -8.63
C LEU A 162 -6.79 -23.92 -7.91
N PRO A 163 -6.88 -25.23 -8.18
CA PRO A 163 -6.14 -26.27 -7.46
C PRO A 163 -4.64 -26.31 -7.75
#